data_AF-A0A7S3NQF6-F1
#
_entry.id   AF-A0A7S3NQF6-F1
#
_cell.length_a   1.000
_cell.length_b   1.000
_cell.length_c   1.000
_cell.angle_alpha   90.00
_cell.angle_beta   90.00
_cell.angle_gamma   90.00
#
_symmetry.space_group_name_H-M   'P 1'
#
loop_
_entity.id
_entity.type
_entity.pdbx_description
1 polymer ?
#
loop_
_entity_poly.entity_id
_entity_poly.type
_entity_poly.pdbx_seq_one_letter_code
_entity_poly.pdbx_strand_id
1 'polypeptide(L)'
;LCTPLTPPQSKKQMEVDYGDRTVGVVAYKEDLACNGYTLFSAHRVTYLIDLLGFVVKYWESTRCVFTAYLTESGNLLRDGSDKESREFFNTGGAAGYLEVVNWDNELIWYWRAEPSYEFLTHHGMQPISDGRVLVLCWQRVPAVQCQNLGRRLVPDGEVWDNHVVELAPPFDSFDENPQKALLGLETW
;
A
#
# COMPACT_ATOMS: atom_id res chain seq x y z
N LEU A 1 23.13 -3.37 19.52
CA LEU A 1 23.12 -4.41 20.59
C LEU A 1 21.68 -4.90 20.72
N CYS A 2 21.25 -5.81 19.85
CA CYS A 2 19.95 -6.45 19.95
C CYS A 2 20.08 -7.65 20.89
N THR A 3 19.58 -7.52 22.11
CA THR A 3 19.25 -8.69 22.90
C THR A 3 18.06 -9.38 22.26
N PRO A 4 18.15 -10.67 21.88
CA PRO A 4 16.99 -11.42 21.44
C PRO A 4 16.00 -11.50 22.61
N LEU A 5 14.76 -11.08 22.38
CA LEU A 5 13.67 -11.34 23.30
C LEU A 5 13.46 -12.86 23.33
N THR A 6 13.69 -13.47 24.50
CA THR A 6 13.40 -14.89 24.70
C THR A 6 11.90 -15.10 24.49
N PRO A 7 11.49 -16.01 23.58
CA PRO A 7 10.07 -16.32 23.41
C PRO A 7 9.50 -16.83 24.73
N PRO A 8 8.24 -16.50 25.07
CA PRO A 8 7.60 -17.07 26.25
C PRO A 8 7.60 -18.60 26.11
N GLN A 9 8.18 -19.29 27.08
CA GLN A 9 8.15 -20.74 27.14
C GLN A 9 6.74 -21.20 27.47
N SER A 10 5.97 -21.56 26.44
CA SER A 10 4.95 -22.60 26.58
C SER A 10 4.83 -23.39 25.29
N LYS A 11 5.46 -24.56 25.27
CA LYS A 11 5.16 -25.61 24.29
C LYS A 11 3.73 -26.07 24.50
N LYS A 12 2.79 -25.49 23.78
CA LYS A 12 1.47 -26.09 23.56
C LYS A 12 1.08 -25.83 22.12
N GLN A 13 1.16 -26.89 21.32
CA GLN A 13 0.43 -27.00 20.07
C GLN A 13 -1.04 -26.73 20.41
N MET A 14 -1.53 -25.53 20.10
CA MET A 14 -2.94 -25.18 20.24
C MET A 14 -3.66 -25.73 19.02
N GLU A 15 -4.08 -26.99 19.10
CA GLU A 15 -5.11 -27.54 18.21
C GLU A 15 -6.46 -27.03 18.70
N VAL A 16 -7.05 -26.09 17.96
CA VAL A 16 -8.42 -25.65 18.18
C VAL A 16 -9.32 -26.62 17.42
N ASP A 17 -10.20 -27.34 18.13
CA ASP A 17 -11.17 -28.23 17.50
C ASP A 17 -12.15 -27.40 16.63
N TYR A 18 -12.49 -27.89 15.43
CA TYR A 18 -13.41 -27.23 14.51
C TYR A 18 -14.82 -27.04 15.11
N GLY A 19 -15.17 -27.81 16.15
CA GLY A 19 -16.43 -27.67 16.91
C GLY A 19 -16.49 -26.44 17.82
N ASP A 20 -15.34 -25.94 18.27
CA ASP A 20 -15.23 -24.74 19.10
C ASP A 20 -15.04 -23.53 18.20
N ARG A 21 -16.16 -23.02 17.65
CA ARG A 21 -16.19 -21.78 16.88
C ARG A 21 -15.63 -20.62 17.70
N THR A 22 -14.34 -20.38 17.55
CA THR A 22 -13.67 -19.15 17.94
C THR A 22 -13.45 -18.34 16.67
N VAL A 23 -13.95 -17.11 16.64
CA VAL A 23 -13.54 -16.14 15.62
C VAL A 23 -12.05 -15.86 15.86
N GLY A 24 -11.18 -16.19 14.89
CA GLY A 24 -9.74 -15.98 15.01
C GLY A 24 -8.89 -17.12 14.45
N VAL A 25 -7.68 -17.29 15.01
CA VAL A 25 -6.73 -18.34 14.61
C VAL A 25 -7.24 -19.71 15.03
N VAL A 26 -7.60 -20.54 14.05
CA VAL A 26 -8.09 -21.92 14.25
C VAL A 26 -6.97 -22.96 14.25
N ALA A 27 -5.76 -22.58 13.82
CA ALA A 27 -4.59 -23.44 13.87
C ALA A 27 -3.32 -22.59 13.92
N TYR A 28 -2.42 -22.93 14.84
CA TYR A 28 -1.10 -22.30 14.97
C TYR A 28 -0.02 -23.38 15.01
N LYS A 29 0.93 -23.31 14.05
CA LYS A 29 2.09 -24.20 13.96
C LYS A 29 3.35 -23.36 14.05
N GLU A 30 3.93 -23.29 15.25
CA GLU A 30 5.08 -22.45 15.57
C GLU A 30 6.24 -22.63 14.57
N ASP A 31 6.57 -23.88 14.22
CA ASP A 31 7.67 -24.20 13.30
C ASP A 31 7.46 -23.75 11.84
N LEU A 32 6.22 -23.39 11.48
CA LEU A 32 5.84 -22.90 10.15
C LEU A 32 5.43 -21.42 10.16
N ALA A 33 5.30 -20.81 11.34
CA ALA A 33 4.91 -19.42 11.49
C ALA A 33 6.14 -18.51 11.41
N CYS A 34 6.03 -17.41 10.66
CA CYS A 34 7.01 -16.34 10.76
C CYS A 34 6.74 -15.55 12.03
N ASN A 35 7.74 -15.39 12.90
CA ASN A 35 7.64 -14.54 14.08
C ASN A 35 7.33 -13.09 13.70
N GLY A 36 6.56 -12.40 14.54
CA GLY A 36 6.26 -10.97 14.39
C GLY A 36 4.75 -10.68 14.28
N TYR A 37 4.43 -9.64 13.52
CA TYR A 37 3.06 -9.18 13.28
C TYR A 37 2.71 -9.29 11.80
N THR A 38 1.42 -9.42 11.51
CA THR A 38 0.90 -9.37 10.13
C THR A 38 0.16 -8.06 9.92
N LEU A 39 0.59 -7.29 8.91
CA LEU A 39 -0.10 -6.10 8.43
C LEU A 39 -0.95 -6.47 7.21
N PHE A 40 -2.23 -6.11 7.22
CA PHE A 40 -3.10 -6.28 6.04
C PHE A 40 -4.21 -5.23 6.00
N SER A 41 -4.70 -4.92 4.80
CA SER A 41 -5.78 -3.97 4.59
C SER A 41 -7.06 -4.71 4.15
N ALA A 42 -8.18 -4.34 4.77
CA ALA A 42 -9.51 -4.76 4.39
C ALA A 42 -10.36 -3.52 4.12
N HIS A 43 -10.48 -3.19 2.84
CA HIS A 43 -11.21 -2.01 2.36
C HIS A 43 -10.65 -0.69 2.94
N ARG A 44 -11.30 -0.10 3.94
CA ARG A 44 -10.95 1.22 4.52
C ARG A 44 -10.18 1.09 5.83
N VAL A 45 -9.90 -0.11 6.28
CA VAL A 45 -9.21 -0.36 7.54
C VAL A 45 -7.96 -1.18 7.28
N THR A 46 -6.84 -0.75 7.86
CA THR A 46 -5.59 -1.51 7.88
C THR A 46 -5.36 -2.03 9.29
N TYR A 47 -5.11 -3.33 9.41
CA TYR A 47 -4.94 -4.04 10.67
C TYR A 47 -3.50 -4.49 10.83
N LEU A 48 -3.00 -4.39 12.06
CA LEU A 48 -1.82 -5.09 12.55
C LEU A 48 -2.29 -6.13 13.57
N ILE A 49 -2.06 -7.41 13.26
CA ILE A 49 -2.41 -8.53 14.14
C ILE A 49 -1.18 -9.26 14.64
N ASP A 50 -1.26 -9.84 15.83
CA ASP A 50 -0.26 -10.77 16.34
C ASP A 50 -0.43 -12.19 15.77
N LEU A 51 0.44 -13.11 16.18
CA LEU A 51 0.44 -14.51 15.74
C LEU A 51 -0.81 -15.30 16.16
N LEU A 52 -1.56 -14.81 17.14
CA LEU A 52 -2.81 -15.41 17.63
C LEU A 52 -4.04 -14.75 16.99
N GLY A 53 -3.84 -13.79 16.09
CA GLY A 53 -4.89 -13.07 15.38
C GLY A 53 -5.54 -11.95 16.19
N PHE A 54 -4.98 -11.58 17.34
CA PHE A 54 -5.47 -10.42 18.08
C PHE A 54 -5.05 -9.14 17.37
N VAL A 55 -6.01 -8.21 17.23
CA VAL A 55 -5.74 -6.88 16.71
C VAL A 55 -4.90 -6.11 17.72
N VAL A 56 -3.67 -5.80 17.34
CA VAL A 56 -2.73 -4.97 18.10
C VAL A 56 -3.02 -3.50 17.83
N LYS A 57 -3.27 -3.19 16.55
CA LYS A 57 -3.54 -1.84 16.08
C LYS A 57 -4.37 -1.88 14.79
N TYR A 58 -5.15 -0.84 14.56
CA TYR A 58 -5.76 -0.56 13.27
C TYR A 58 -5.70 0.93 12.94
N TRP A 59 -5.75 1.22 11.64
CA TRP A 59 -5.83 2.57 11.07
C TRP A 59 -7.02 2.64 10.13
N GLU A 60 -7.82 3.68 10.27
CA GLU A 60 -8.95 3.94 9.37
C GLU A 60 -8.53 4.93 8.28
N SER A 61 -9.02 4.70 7.06
CA SER A 61 -8.88 5.60 5.92
C SER A 61 -10.25 6.00 5.40
N THR A 62 -10.36 7.20 4.87
CA THR A 62 -11.52 7.62 4.07
C THR A 62 -11.52 6.95 2.69
N ARG A 63 -10.38 6.39 2.25
CA ARG A 63 -10.15 5.77 0.94
C ARG A 63 -10.01 4.27 1.06
N CYS A 64 -10.32 3.55 -0.02
CA CYS A 64 -10.04 2.11 -0.04
C CYS A 64 -8.53 1.90 -0.18
N VAL A 65 -7.94 1.13 0.72
CA VAL A 65 -6.51 0.82 0.76
C VAL A 65 -6.31 -0.55 0.13
N PHE A 66 -5.37 -0.65 -0.80
CA PHE A 66 -4.95 -1.90 -1.41
C PHE A 66 -3.60 -2.37 -0.85
N THR A 67 -2.69 -1.43 -0.57
CA THR A 67 -1.33 -1.73 -0.13
C THR A 67 -0.93 -0.82 1.02
N ALA A 68 -0.28 -1.40 2.02
CA ALA A 68 0.29 -0.65 3.14
C ALA A 68 1.60 -1.27 3.62
N TYR A 69 2.48 -0.43 4.17
CA TYR A 69 3.75 -0.81 4.78
C TYR A 69 3.93 -0.08 6.10
N LEU A 70 4.51 -0.76 7.08
CA LEU A 70 5.08 -0.11 8.24
C LEU A 70 6.47 0.41 7.88
N THR A 71 6.71 1.67 8.24
CA THR A 71 8.04 2.28 8.24
C THR A 71 8.85 1.78 9.44
N GLU A 72 10.17 2.00 9.43
CA GLU A 72 11.05 1.61 10.54
C GLU A 72 10.68 2.29 11.87
N SER A 73 10.09 3.48 11.82
CA SER A 73 9.61 4.23 12.99
C SER A 73 8.24 3.77 13.50
N GLY A 74 7.55 2.88 12.78
CA GLY A 74 6.21 2.39 13.12
C GLY A 74 5.07 3.23 12.55
N ASN A 75 5.36 4.25 11.74
CA ASN A 75 4.34 4.97 10.95
C ASN A 75 3.85 4.08 9.80
N LEU A 76 2.61 4.33 9.34
CA LEU A 76 1.98 3.58 8.27
C LEU A 76 2.02 4.36 6.95
N LEU A 77 2.75 3.84 5.97
CA LEU A 77 2.60 4.23 4.57
C LEU A 77 1.47 3.41 3.95
N ARG A 78 0.50 4.05 3.30
CA ARG A 78 -0.58 3.36 2.59
C ARG A 78 -0.98 4.08 1.31
N ASP A 79 -1.50 3.32 0.36
CA ASP A 79 -2.19 3.91 -0.78
C ASP A 79 -3.66 4.24 -0.43
N GLY A 80 -4.35 4.88 -1.37
CA GLY A 80 -5.76 5.22 -1.21
C GLY A 80 -6.45 5.40 -2.55
N SER A 81 -7.51 4.62 -2.76
CA SER A 81 -8.44 4.76 -3.88
C SER A 81 -9.59 5.67 -3.54
N ASP A 82 -9.72 6.75 -4.30
CA ASP A 82 -10.95 7.53 -4.39
C ASP A 82 -11.56 7.36 -5.77
N LYS A 83 -12.81 6.88 -5.84
CA LYS A 83 -13.47 6.65 -7.13
C LYS A 83 -13.81 7.96 -7.84
N GLU A 84 -13.96 9.04 -7.09
CA GLU A 84 -14.37 10.34 -7.64
C GLU A 84 -13.24 11.04 -8.39
N SER A 85 -11.98 10.65 -8.17
CA SER A 85 -10.80 11.31 -8.76
C SER A 85 -10.26 10.66 -10.04
N ARG A 86 -10.89 9.58 -10.56
CA ARG A 86 -10.31 8.71 -11.61
C ARG A 86 -11.20 8.54 -12.85
N GLU A 87 -11.39 9.63 -13.59
CA GLU A 87 -12.25 9.72 -14.78
C GLU A 87 -12.03 8.60 -15.80
N PHE A 88 -10.77 8.37 -16.22
CA PHE A 88 -10.43 7.35 -17.22
C PHE A 88 -10.07 5.99 -16.59
N PHE A 89 -9.37 6.00 -15.46
CA PHE A 89 -8.79 4.79 -14.85
C PHE A 89 -9.78 4.00 -13.98
N ASN A 90 -10.94 3.60 -14.52
CA ASN A 90 -12.00 2.95 -13.76
C ASN A 90 -11.89 1.40 -13.75
N THR A 91 -10.81 0.88 -13.16
CA THR A 91 -10.62 -0.56 -12.96
C THR A 91 -10.16 -0.91 -11.54
N GLY A 92 -10.06 -2.21 -11.24
CA GLY A 92 -9.46 -2.70 -10.01
C GLY A 92 -8.00 -2.25 -9.88
N GLY A 93 -7.63 -1.74 -8.71
CA GLY A 93 -6.26 -1.27 -8.44
C GLY A 93 -5.96 0.18 -8.79
N ALA A 94 -6.95 0.94 -9.24
CA ALA A 94 -6.82 2.39 -9.35
C ALA A 94 -6.79 3.04 -7.96
N ALA A 95 -5.64 3.56 -7.53
CA ALA A 95 -5.49 4.23 -6.23
C ALA A 95 -5.52 5.76 -6.40
N GLY A 96 -4.41 6.35 -6.85
CA GLY A 96 -4.25 7.79 -7.09
C GLY A 96 -3.81 8.62 -5.88
N TYR A 97 -3.76 8.04 -4.69
CA TYR A 97 -3.36 8.72 -3.44
C TYR A 97 -2.39 7.85 -2.65
N LEU A 98 -1.42 8.48 -2.00
CA LEU A 98 -0.52 7.88 -1.02
C LEU A 98 -0.50 8.77 0.22
N GLU A 99 -0.42 8.16 1.40
CA GLU A 99 -0.27 8.89 2.65
C GLU A 99 0.61 8.15 3.64
N VAL A 100 1.26 8.93 4.50
CA VAL A 100 1.92 8.45 5.71
C VAL A 100 1.11 8.98 6.89
N VAL A 101 0.69 8.08 7.77
CA VAL A 101 0.04 8.41 9.04
C VAL A 101 0.85 7.86 10.20
N ASN A 102 0.83 8.55 11.34
CA ASN A 102 1.52 8.09 12.54
C ASN A 102 0.78 6.92 13.22
N TRP A 103 1.33 6.45 14.34
CA TRP A 103 0.69 5.41 15.15
C TRP A 103 -0.73 5.78 15.57
N ASP A 104 -1.01 7.04 15.89
CA ASP A 104 -2.34 7.50 16.30
C ASP A 104 -3.29 7.80 15.13
N ASN A 105 -2.90 7.45 13.90
CA ASN A 105 -3.64 7.68 12.64
C ASN A 105 -3.76 9.18 12.27
N GLU A 106 -2.82 10.00 12.73
CA GLU A 106 -2.70 11.40 12.33
C GLU A 106 -1.86 11.51 11.06
N LEU A 107 -2.30 12.36 10.13
CA LEU A 107 -1.62 12.55 8.84
C LEU A 107 -0.25 13.23 9.03
N ILE A 108 0.79 12.59 8.52
CA ILE A 108 2.15 13.16 8.44
C ILE A 108 2.38 13.76 7.06
N TRP A 109 2.03 13.03 6.00
CA TRP A 109 2.34 13.41 4.62
C TRP A 109 1.35 12.75 3.66
N TYR A 110 1.14 13.36 2.50
CA TYR A 110 0.38 12.74 1.43
C TYR A 110 0.83 13.18 0.04
N TRP A 111 0.68 12.31 -0.94
CA TRP A 111 0.86 12.65 -2.33
C TRP A 111 -0.30 12.13 -3.17
N ARG A 112 -0.58 12.81 -4.28
CA ARG A 112 -1.65 12.41 -5.19
C ARG A 112 -1.19 12.58 -6.62
N ALA A 113 -1.63 11.67 -7.48
CA ALA A 113 -1.36 11.76 -8.90
C ALA A 113 -2.14 12.92 -9.52
N GLU A 114 -1.43 13.90 -10.09
CA GLU A 114 -2.02 15.04 -10.79
C GLU A 114 -1.26 15.35 -12.09
N PRO A 115 -1.97 15.59 -13.22
CA PRO A 115 -3.41 15.48 -13.38
C PRO A 115 -3.91 14.03 -13.46
N SER A 116 -4.94 13.69 -12.69
CA SER A 116 -5.45 12.31 -12.56
C SER A 116 -6.14 11.75 -13.82
N TYR A 117 -6.39 12.59 -14.82
CA TYR A 117 -6.92 12.19 -16.13
C TYR A 117 -5.84 11.74 -17.12
N GLU A 118 -4.58 12.12 -16.90
CA GLU A 118 -3.44 11.64 -17.72
C GLU A 118 -2.66 10.55 -17.01
N PHE A 119 -2.66 10.54 -15.68
CA PHE A 119 -1.77 9.72 -14.90
C PHE A 119 -2.38 9.36 -13.54
N LEU A 120 -2.29 8.09 -13.12
CA LEU A 120 -2.83 7.61 -11.84
C LEU A 120 -1.95 6.51 -11.24
N THR A 121 -1.84 6.43 -9.93
CA THR A 121 -1.17 5.28 -9.31
C THR A 121 -1.99 4.01 -9.46
N HIS A 122 -1.30 2.96 -9.85
CA HIS A 122 -1.70 1.60 -9.60
C HIS A 122 -1.51 1.32 -8.10
N HIS A 123 -2.17 0.29 -7.56
CA HIS A 123 -2.04 -0.10 -6.15
C HIS A 123 -0.62 -0.59 -5.76
N GLY A 124 0.29 -0.73 -6.73
CA GLY A 124 1.63 -1.24 -6.50
C GLY A 124 2.57 -0.13 -6.03
N MET A 125 3.10 -0.27 -4.81
CA MET A 125 4.18 0.57 -4.32
C MET A 125 5.20 -0.25 -3.53
N GLN A 126 6.44 0.20 -3.49
CA GLN A 126 7.53 -0.47 -2.80
C GLN A 126 8.44 0.57 -2.13
N PRO A 127 8.43 0.67 -0.79
CA PRO A 127 9.48 1.37 -0.05
C PRO A 127 10.84 0.72 -0.31
N ILE A 128 11.87 1.53 -0.50
CA ILE A 128 13.25 1.07 -0.68
C ILE A 128 14.14 1.59 0.45
N SER A 129 15.32 0.98 0.60
CA SER A 129 16.17 1.10 1.80
C SER A 129 16.70 2.50 2.11
N ASP A 130 16.63 3.44 1.18
CA ASP A 130 17.10 4.81 1.36
C ASP A 130 15.99 5.82 1.71
N GLY A 131 14.79 5.32 2.03
CA GLY A 131 13.66 6.16 2.41
C GLY A 131 12.85 6.70 1.24
N ARG A 132 13.11 6.24 0.01
CA ARG A 132 12.26 6.52 -1.15
C ARG A 132 11.20 5.43 -1.32
N VAL A 133 10.21 5.72 -2.15
CA VAL A 133 9.13 4.81 -2.51
C VAL A 133 9.00 4.77 -4.02
N LEU A 134 9.10 3.57 -4.58
CA LEU A 134 8.77 3.31 -5.98
C LEU A 134 7.26 3.10 -6.07
N VAL A 135 6.58 3.84 -6.94
CA VAL A 135 5.14 3.73 -7.13
C VAL A 135 4.86 3.42 -8.59
N LEU A 136 4.13 2.33 -8.83
CA LEU A 136 3.69 1.95 -10.16
C LEU A 136 2.48 2.79 -10.53
N CYS A 137 2.51 3.35 -11.73
CA CYS A 137 1.47 4.22 -12.24
C CYS A 137 1.06 3.85 -13.66
N TRP A 138 -0.17 4.21 -13.99
CA TRP A 138 -0.65 4.22 -15.36
C TRP A 138 -0.53 5.62 -15.93
N GLN A 139 -0.04 5.71 -17.17
CA GLN A 139 -0.12 6.90 -17.98
C GLN A 139 -1.02 6.64 -19.19
N ARG A 140 -1.96 7.54 -19.42
CA ARG A 140 -2.91 7.44 -20.51
C ARG A 140 -2.25 7.86 -21.82
N VAL A 141 -2.28 6.95 -22.81
CA VAL A 141 -1.82 7.20 -24.18
C VAL A 141 -3.02 7.09 -25.14
N PRO A 142 -3.54 8.20 -25.68
CA PRO A 142 -4.70 8.18 -26.57
C PRO A 142 -4.44 7.38 -27.87
N ALA A 143 -5.49 6.86 -28.49
CA ALA A 143 -5.39 6.08 -29.73
C ALA A 143 -4.62 6.78 -30.84
N VAL A 144 -4.81 8.10 -31.03
CA VAL A 144 -4.09 8.86 -32.06
C VAL A 144 -2.57 8.82 -31.84
N GLN A 145 -2.12 8.91 -30.59
CA GLN A 145 -0.71 8.83 -30.24
C GLN A 145 -0.20 7.39 -30.42
N CYS A 146 -0.96 6.40 -29.97
CA CYS A 146 -0.64 4.98 -30.19
C CYS A 146 -0.46 4.66 -31.69
N GLN A 147 -1.36 5.16 -32.54
CA GLN A 147 -1.32 4.97 -33.99
C GLN A 147 -0.13 5.66 -34.64
N ASN A 148 0.20 6.88 -34.19
CA ASN A 148 1.41 7.59 -34.61
C ASN A 148 2.69 6.84 -34.23
N LEU A 149 2.66 6.07 -33.14
CA LEU A 149 3.75 5.18 -32.71
C LEU A 149 3.71 3.80 -33.41
N GLY A 150 2.83 3.59 -34.39
CA GLY A 150 2.77 2.38 -35.20
C GLY A 150 1.79 1.31 -34.71
N ARG A 151 1.02 1.55 -33.64
CA ARG A 151 0.02 0.60 -33.16
C ARG A 151 -1.24 0.66 -34.05
N ARG A 152 -1.50 -0.43 -34.80
CA ARG A 152 -2.62 -0.50 -35.76
C ARG A 152 -4.01 -0.59 -35.11
N LEU A 153 -4.14 -1.29 -33.97
CA LEU A 153 -5.43 -1.52 -33.30
C LEU A 153 -5.40 -1.01 -31.86
N VAL A 154 -6.37 -0.16 -31.53
CA VAL A 154 -6.58 0.42 -30.19
C VAL A 154 -8.08 0.36 -29.86
N PRO A 155 -8.62 -0.83 -29.50
CA PRO A 155 -10.06 -1.04 -29.36
C PRO A 155 -10.72 -0.14 -28.31
N ASP A 156 -10.00 0.13 -27.22
CA ASP A 156 -10.50 0.93 -26.09
C ASP A 156 -10.30 2.44 -26.29
N GLY A 157 -9.82 2.87 -27.45
CA GLY A 157 -9.54 4.28 -27.75
C GLY A 157 -8.31 4.86 -27.05
N GLU A 158 -7.63 4.07 -26.22
CA GLU A 158 -6.42 4.41 -25.48
C GLU A 158 -5.65 3.16 -25.05
N VAL A 159 -4.43 3.38 -24.54
CA VAL A 159 -3.62 2.40 -23.81
C VAL A 159 -3.21 3.05 -22.50
N TRP A 160 -3.12 2.27 -21.43
CA TRP A 160 -2.50 2.70 -20.18
C TRP A 160 -1.10 2.09 -20.11
N ASP A 161 -0.10 2.93 -20.35
CA ASP A 161 1.29 2.52 -20.23
C ASP A 161 1.72 2.52 -18.77
N ASN A 162 2.67 1.66 -18.39
CA ASN A 162 3.14 1.57 -17.01
C ASN A 162 4.39 2.42 -16.82
N HIS A 163 4.39 3.21 -15.76
CA HIS A 163 5.50 4.07 -15.37
C HIS A 163 5.82 3.83 -13.90
N VAL A 164 7.09 4.02 -13.53
CA VAL A 164 7.48 4.05 -12.12
C VAL A 164 7.82 5.47 -11.76
N VAL A 165 7.23 5.93 -10.66
CA VAL A 165 7.56 7.23 -10.08
C VAL A 165 8.30 7.03 -8.77
N GLU A 166 9.28 7.89 -8.53
CA GLU A 166 9.97 7.95 -7.26
C GLU A 166 9.47 9.08 -6.39
N LEU A 167 9.09 8.72 -5.17
CA LEU A 167 8.71 9.66 -4.14
C LEU A 167 9.68 9.58 -2.96
N ALA A 168 10.01 10.73 -2.37
CA ALA A 168 10.76 10.83 -1.11
C ALA A 168 9.86 11.39 0.01
N PRO A 169 8.95 10.58 0.58
CA PRO A 169 8.13 11.01 1.69
C PRO A 169 9.01 11.25 2.94
N PRO A 170 8.76 12.29 3.72
CA PRO A 170 9.56 12.62 4.89
C PRO A 170 9.26 11.74 6.12
N PHE A 171 8.66 10.55 5.93
CA PHE A 171 8.14 9.49 6.82
C PHE A 171 7.84 9.78 8.31
N ASP A 172 8.66 10.58 8.98
CA ASP A 172 8.65 10.88 10.40
C ASP A 172 8.44 12.37 10.72
N SER A 173 8.41 13.25 9.72
CA SER A 173 8.15 14.68 9.90
C SER A 173 7.05 15.17 8.98
N PHE A 174 6.16 16.01 9.54
CA PHE A 174 5.12 16.68 8.76
C PHE A 174 5.73 17.59 7.69
N ASP A 175 5.14 17.56 6.50
CA ASP A 175 5.54 18.40 5.38
C ASP A 175 4.35 19.15 4.79
N GLU A 176 4.49 20.47 4.75
CA GLU A 176 3.48 21.40 4.24
C GLU A 176 3.38 21.44 2.71
N ASN A 177 4.35 20.88 1.98
CA ASN A 177 4.37 20.85 0.52
C ASN A 177 4.65 19.45 -0.04
N PRO A 178 3.71 18.52 0.16
CA PRO A 178 4.03 17.12 0.01
C PRO A 178 4.06 16.67 -1.47
N GLN A 179 3.62 17.52 -2.40
CA GLN A 179 3.76 17.29 -3.85
C GLN A 179 5.20 17.44 -4.35
N LYS A 180 6.08 18.14 -3.62
CA LYS A 180 7.51 18.29 -3.98
C LYS A 180 8.33 17.01 -3.84
N ALA A 181 7.77 15.97 -3.22
CA ALA A 181 8.44 14.69 -3.00
C ALA A 181 8.70 13.91 -4.30
N LEU A 182 8.08 14.29 -5.42
CA LEU A 182 8.32 13.66 -6.72
C LEU A 182 9.73 13.97 -7.22
N LEU A 183 10.55 12.94 -7.34
CA LEU A 183 11.94 13.06 -7.79
C LEU A 183 12.10 12.88 -9.31
N GLY A 184 11.16 12.20 -9.96
CA GLY A 184 11.19 11.97 -11.40
C GLY A 184 10.14 10.96 -11.88
N LEU A 185 9.96 10.91 -13.20
CA LEU A 185 9.20 9.89 -13.91
C LEU A 185 10.18 9.09 -14.75
N GLU A 186 10.30 7.78 -14.50
CA GLU A 186 11.08 6.90 -15.38
C GLU A 186 10.15 5.96 -16.16
N THR A 187 10.38 5.94 -17.47
CA THR A 187 9.83 4.96 -18.42
C THR A 187 10.81 3.80 -18.53
N TRP A 188 10.37 2.57 -18.24
CA TRP A 188 11.20 1.37 -18.33
C TRP A 188 10.79 0.52 -19.54
#